data_AF-A0A1H4HQS2-F1
#
_entry.id   AF-A0A1H4HQS2-F1
#
_cell.length_a   1.000
_cell.length_b   1.000
_cell.length_c   1.000
_cell.angle_alpha   90.00
_cell.angle_beta   90.00
_cell.angle_gamma   90.00
#
_symmetry.space_group_name_H-M   'P 1'
#
loop_
_entity.id
_entity.type
_entity.pdbx_description
1 polymer ?
#
loop_
_entity_poly.entity_id
_entity_poly.type
_entity_poly.pdbx_seq_one_letter_code
_entity_poly.pdbx_strand_id
1 'polypeptide(L)'
;MNFLDGHLYPENQQPLIITAAPYAPGWIPSDFPEDIPITMEEQIQKAVDCYEAGATVLHLHVREADGKGSKRLSMFNELIAGVRARVPEMIIQVGGSISFAPEEGQAAKWLSDDTRHMLAELDPKPDQVTVTVNT
;
A
#
# COMPACT_ATOMS: atom_id res chain seq x y z
N MET A 1 -5.73 32.53 11.02
CA MET A 1 -4.59 32.11 10.18
C MET A 1 -4.43 33.19 9.12
N ASN A 2 -3.29 33.88 9.07
CA ASN A 2 -3.03 34.89 8.04
C ASN A 2 -2.24 34.23 6.93
N PHE A 3 -2.89 33.89 5.84
CA PHE A 3 -2.18 33.41 4.67
C PHE A 3 -1.78 34.60 3.78
N LEU A 4 -0.62 34.51 3.15
CA LEU A 4 -0.17 35.50 2.17
C LEU A 4 -1.08 35.46 0.92
N ASP A 5 -1.23 36.59 0.24
CA ASP A 5 -1.91 36.61 -1.05
C ASP A 5 -1.24 35.62 -2.02
N GLY A 6 -2.06 34.79 -2.68
CA GLY A 6 -1.56 33.77 -3.62
C GLY A 6 -1.00 32.49 -3.00
N HIS A 7 -1.15 32.27 -1.69
CA HIS A 7 -0.73 31.01 -1.02
C HIS A 7 -1.42 29.72 -1.52
N LEU A 8 -2.51 29.85 -2.27
CA LEU A 8 -3.21 28.73 -2.91
C LEU A 8 -2.69 28.42 -4.31
N TYR A 9 -1.82 29.26 -4.88
CA TYR A 9 -1.23 28.99 -6.18
C TYR A 9 -0.15 27.91 -6.04
N PRO A 10 -0.17 26.82 -6.85
CA PRO A 10 0.75 25.71 -6.73
C PRO A 10 2.24 26.12 -6.74
N GLU A 11 2.61 27.12 -7.54
CA GLU A 11 3.98 27.64 -7.63
C GLU A 11 4.50 28.28 -6.33
N ASN A 12 3.61 28.65 -5.41
CA ASN A 12 3.93 29.21 -4.10
C ASN A 12 3.85 28.18 -2.97
N GLN A 13 3.48 26.94 -3.27
CA GLN A 13 3.40 25.86 -2.29
C GLN A 13 4.71 25.09 -2.23
N GLN A 14 5.03 24.55 -1.06
CA GLN A 14 6.13 23.59 -0.95
C GLN A 14 5.76 22.31 -1.72
N PRO A 15 6.75 21.59 -2.27
CA PRO A 15 6.52 20.28 -2.86
C PRO A 15 5.75 19.37 -1.88
N LEU A 16 4.66 18.78 -2.36
CA LEU A 16 3.80 17.90 -1.56
C LEU A 16 4.03 16.46 -1.97
N ILE A 17 4.35 15.61 -0.99
CA ILE A 17 4.36 14.16 -1.18
C ILE A 17 2.93 13.66 -1.05
N ILE A 18 2.46 12.95 -2.07
CA ILE A 18 1.13 12.33 -2.09
C ILE A 18 1.31 10.82 -1.98
N THR A 19 0.69 10.22 -0.96
CA THR A 19 0.60 8.77 -0.78
C THR A 19 -0.75 8.25 -1.27
N ALA A 20 -0.76 7.38 -2.27
CA ALA A 20 -1.95 6.68 -2.72
C ALA A 20 -2.10 5.34 -1.99
N ALA A 21 -3.29 5.03 -1.48
CA ALA A 21 -3.60 3.77 -0.79
C ALA A 21 -4.77 3.03 -1.45
N PRO A 22 -4.63 2.58 -2.72
CA PRO A 22 -5.78 2.14 -3.52
C PRO A 22 -6.29 0.73 -3.16
N TYR A 23 -5.60 0.00 -2.27
CA TYR A 23 -5.87 -1.42 -2.00
C TYR A 23 -6.54 -1.70 -0.65
N ALA A 24 -6.87 -0.66 0.13
CA ALA A 24 -7.24 -0.79 1.54
C ALA A 24 -8.37 -1.83 1.77
N PRO A 25 -8.30 -2.64 2.86
CA PRO A 25 -9.17 -3.79 3.06
C PRO A 25 -10.59 -3.43 3.54
N GLY A 26 -10.90 -2.15 3.73
CA GLY A 26 -12.19 -1.70 4.26
C GLY A 26 -13.39 -1.99 3.34
N TRP A 27 -13.13 -2.17 2.04
CA TRP A 27 -14.13 -2.48 1.03
C TRP A 27 -13.80 -3.81 0.35
N ILE A 28 -14.83 -4.52 -0.10
CA ILE A 28 -14.70 -5.73 -0.93
C ILE A 28 -15.04 -5.41 -2.38
N PRO A 29 -14.60 -6.20 -3.37
CA PRO A 29 -14.83 -5.88 -4.78
C PRO A 29 -16.31 -5.65 -5.14
N SER A 30 -17.26 -6.28 -4.46
CA SER A 30 -18.68 -6.03 -4.70
C SER A 30 -19.16 -4.63 -4.32
N ASP A 31 -18.44 -3.93 -3.43
CA ASP A 31 -18.76 -2.55 -3.05
C ASP A 31 -18.41 -1.58 -4.19
N PHE A 32 -17.31 -1.84 -4.90
CA PHE A 32 -16.81 -1.04 -6.03
C PHE A 32 -16.19 -1.93 -7.13
N PRO A 33 -17.03 -2.59 -7.96
CA PRO A 33 -16.56 -3.62 -8.91
C PRO A 33 -15.59 -3.12 -9.98
N GLU A 34 -15.65 -1.82 -10.29
CA GLU A 34 -14.82 -1.21 -11.33
C GLU A 34 -13.49 -0.66 -10.77
N ASP A 35 -13.40 -0.43 -9.46
CA ASP A 35 -12.29 0.30 -8.85
C ASP A 35 -11.31 -0.58 -8.07
N ILE A 36 -11.77 -1.73 -7.56
CA ILE A 36 -10.96 -2.61 -6.69
C ILE A 36 -10.24 -3.66 -7.54
N PRO A 37 -8.91 -3.57 -7.72
CA PRO A 37 -8.15 -4.55 -8.49
C PRO A 37 -8.05 -5.89 -7.75
N ILE A 38 -8.22 -7.00 -8.46
CA ILE A 38 -8.15 -8.36 -7.88
C ILE A 38 -6.95 -9.11 -8.42
N THR A 39 -6.79 -9.19 -9.74
CA THR A 39 -5.65 -9.90 -10.34
C THR A 39 -4.35 -9.16 -10.08
N MET A 40 -3.22 -9.87 -10.11
CA MET A 40 -1.91 -9.24 -9.88
C MET A 40 -1.61 -8.14 -10.91
N GLU A 41 -1.94 -8.35 -12.18
CA GLU A 41 -1.74 -7.34 -13.23
C GLU A 41 -2.62 -6.10 -12.98
N GLU A 42 -3.88 -6.25 -12.58
CA GLU A 42 -4.73 -5.11 -12.22
C GLU A 42 -4.17 -4.37 -11.00
N GLN A 43 -3.64 -5.10 -10.01
CA GLN A 43 -3.03 -4.49 -8.83
C GLN A 43 -1.78 -3.68 -9.21
N ILE A 44 -0.91 -4.21 -10.09
CA ILE A 44 0.25 -3.51 -10.63
C ILE A 44 -0.19 -2.29 -11.45
N GLN A 45 -1.16 -2.46 -12.36
CA GLN A 45 -1.64 -1.37 -13.21
C GLN A 45 -2.24 -0.24 -12.36
N LYS A 46 -2.96 -0.56 -11.28
CA LYS A 46 -3.47 0.47 -10.36
C LYS A 46 -2.36 1.29 -9.71
N ALA A 47 -1.20 0.70 -9.42
CA ALA A 47 -0.03 1.42 -8.91
C ALA A 47 0.53 2.37 -9.98
N VAL A 48 0.64 1.89 -11.22
CA VAL A 48 1.08 2.69 -12.38
C VAL A 48 0.14 3.89 -12.55
N ASP A 49 -1.18 3.66 -12.56
CA ASP A 49 -2.17 4.72 -12.69
C ASP A 49 -2.03 5.79 -11.58
N CYS A 50 -1.79 5.35 -10.35
CA CYS A 50 -1.56 6.25 -9.21
C CYS A 50 -0.29 7.09 -9.39
N TYR A 51 0.79 6.49 -9.87
CA TYR A 51 2.06 7.18 -10.14
C TYR A 51 1.90 8.19 -11.27
N GLU A 52 1.28 7.79 -12.38
CA GLU A 52 1.00 8.67 -13.53
C GLU A 52 0.06 9.84 -13.17
N ALA A 53 -0.85 9.64 -12.21
CA ALA A 53 -1.69 10.70 -11.64
C ALA A 53 -0.94 11.65 -10.69
N GLY A 54 0.32 11.37 -10.35
CA GLY A 54 1.19 12.24 -9.55
C GLY A 54 1.46 11.77 -8.12
N ALA A 55 1.01 10.57 -7.72
CA ALA A 55 1.39 10.00 -6.44
C ALA A 55 2.87 9.61 -6.43
N THR A 56 3.59 9.98 -5.38
CA THR A 56 5.01 9.64 -5.22
C THR A 56 5.23 8.42 -4.33
N VAL A 57 4.25 8.11 -3.47
CA VAL A 57 4.28 6.96 -2.56
C VAL A 57 3.06 6.07 -2.80
N LEU A 58 3.29 4.76 -2.88
CA LEU A 58 2.25 3.73 -2.88
C LEU A 58 2.17 3.09 -1.50
N HIS A 59 1.04 3.22 -0.83
CA HIS A 59 0.69 2.38 0.31
C HIS A 59 0.02 1.10 -0.19
N LEU A 60 0.74 -0.03 -0.09
CA LEU A 60 0.31 -1.29 -0.69
C LEU A 60 -0.27 -2.27 0.32
N HIS A 61 -1.34 -2.92 -0.13
CA HIS A 61 -1.86 -4.18 0.35
C HIS A 61 -2.03 -5.09 -0.88
N VAL A 62 -2.19 -6.39 -0.65
CA VAL A 62 -2.41 -7.35 -1.72
C VAL A 62 -3.76 -8.03 -1.53
N ARG A 63 -4.42 -8.39 -2.62
CA ARG A 63 -5.65 -9.20 -2.61
C ARG A 63 -5.45 -10.60 -3.18
N GLU A 64 -6.20 -11.53 -2.62
CA GLU A 64 -6.39 -12.89 -3.11
C GLU A 64 -7.37 -12.90 -4.30
N ALA A 65 -7.40 -14.02 -5.04
CA ALA A 65 -8.29 -14.17 -6.20
C ALA A 65 -9.79 -14.14 -5.86
N ASP A 66 -10.16 -14.41 -4.60
CA ASP A 66 -11.52 -14.27 -4.09
C ASP A 66 -11.86 -12.84 -3.65
N GLY A 67 -10.93 -11.90 -3.83
CA GLY A 67 -11.06 -10.50 -3.47
C GLY A 67 -10.74 -10.18 -2.01
N LYS A 68 -10.46 -11.16 -1.13
CA LYS A 68 -10.07 -10.89 0.25
C LYS A 68 -8.66 -10.31 0.33
N GLY A 69 -8.36 -9.58 1.41
CA GLY A 69 -7.00 -9.13 1.69
C GLY A 69 -6.06 -10.32 1.94
N SER A 70 -4.93 -10.33 1.25
CA SER A 70 -3.86 -11.31 1.40
C SER A 70 -2.85 -10.89 2.48
N LYS A 71 -2.20 -11.90 3.07
CA LYS A 71 -1.08 -11.75 4.01
C LYS A 71 0.15 -12.54 3.55
N ARG A 72 0.11 -13.10 2.33
CA ARG A 72 1.15 -13.97 1.80
C ARG A 72 2.33 -13.13 1.34
N LEU A 73 3.45 -13.21 2.06
CA LEU A 73 4.67 -12.46 1.73
C LEU A 73 5.12 -12.66 0.27
N SER A 74 4.90 -13.85 -0.30
CA SER A 74 5.19 -14.14 -1.71
C SER A 74 4.43 -13.25 -2.68
N MET A 75 3.16 -12.91 -2.40
CA MET A 75 2.40 -12.02 -3.27
C MET A 75 2.77 -10.56 -3.08
N PHE A 76 3.21 -10.17 -1.87
CA PHE A 76 3.79 -8.86 -1.63
C PHE A 76 5.08 -8.70 -2.45
N ASN A 77 5.96 -9.70 -2.44
CA ASN A 77 7.16 -9.73 -3.28
C ASN A 77 6.82 -9.63 -4.77
N GLU A 78 5.81 -10.37 -5.23
CA GLU A 78 5.33 -10.33 -6.62
C GLU A 78 4.82 -8.93 -7.02
N LEU A 79 3.96 -8.33 -6.20
CA LEU A 79 3.45 -6.98 -6.46
C LEU A 79 4.59 -5.95 -6.44
N ILE A 80 5.48 -6.00 -5.46
CA ILE A 80 6.63 -5.09 -5.37
C ILE A 80 7.52 -5.23 -6.62
N ALA A 81 7.84 -6.45 -7.04
CA ALA A 81 8.63 -6.68 -8.24
C ALA A 81 7.95 -6.14 -9.50
N GLY A 82 6.64 -6.37 -9.65
CA GLY A 82 5.86 -5.85 -10.77
C GLY A 82 5.82 -4.32 -10.82
N VAL A 83 5.57 -3.67 -9.67
CA VAL A 83 5.58 -2.21 -9.55
C VAL A 83 6.96 -1.65 -9.86
N ARG A 84 8.03 -2.22 -9.30
CA ARG A 84 9.41 -1.79 -9.59
C ARG A 84 9.80 -1.91 -11.05
N ALA A 85 9.29 -2.94 -11.75
CA ALA A 85 9.55 -3.12 -13.17
C ALA A 85 8.86 -2.05 -14.04
N ARG A 86 7.74 -1.48 -13.60
CA ARG A 86 6.91 -0.54 -14.38
C ARG A 86 7.13 0.93 -13.98
N VAL A 87 7.27 1.18 -12.68
CA VAL A 87 7.45 2.51 -12.08
C VAL A 87 8.58 2.47 -11.03
N PRO A 88 9.85 2.35 -11.46
CA PRO A 88 10.99 2.12 -10.56
C PRO A 88 11.16 3.19 -9.47
N GLU A 89 10.79 4.44 -9.77
CA GLU A 89 10.92 5.61 -8.90
C GLU A 89 9.78 5.74 -7.85
N MET A 90 8.74 4.90 -7.92
CA MET A 90 7.63 4.98 -6.96
C MET A 90 8.09 4.53 -5.57
N ILE A 91 7.89 5.33 -4.53
CA ILE A 91 8.23 4.90 -3.16
C ILE A 91 7.20 3.86 -2.70
N ILE A 92 7.68 2.71 -2.24
CA ILE A 92 6.84 1.57 -1.87
C ILE A 92 6.76 1.49 -0.34
N GLN A 93 5.56 1.75 0.20
CA GLN A 93 5.22 1.65 1.61
C GLN A 93 4.30 0.46 1.85
N VAL A 94 4.74 -0.53 2.64
CA VAL A 94 3.94 -1.72 2.96
C VAL A 94 3.04 -1.48 4.18
N GLY A 95 1.77 -1.88 4.09
CA GLY A 95 0.84 -1.84 5.21
C GLY A 95 1.17 -2.85 6.30
N GLY A 96 1.46 -2.38 7.52
CA GLY A 96 1.87 -3.24 8.65
C GLY A 96 0.78 -4.03 9.35
N SER A 97 -0.50 -3.79 9.02
CA SER A 97 -1.62 -4.48 9.68
C SER A 97 -1.66 -5.98 9.39
N ILE A 98 -1.00 -6.45 8.31
CA ILE A 98 -0.94 -7.88 8.00
C ILE A 98 -0.17 -8.68 9.05
N SER A 99 0.78 -8.06 9.75
CA SER A 99 1.56 -8.67 10.83
C SER A 99 0.75 -8.96 12.10
N PHE A 100 -0.54 -8.59 12.14
CA PHE A 100 -1.42 -8.81 13.30
C PHE A 100 -2.58 -9.76 13.00
N ALA A 101 -2.77 -10.11 11.74
CA ALA A 101 -3.98 -10.77 11.29
C ALA A 101 -3.69 -12.27 11.09
N PRO A 102 -4.22 -13.17 11.92
CA PRO A 102 -3.92 -14.59 11.86
C PRO A 102 -4.68 -15.28 10.70
N GLU A 103 -4.35 -16.55 10.41
CA GLU A 103 -5.16 -17.36 9.48
C GLU A 103 -6.62 -17.50 9.95
N GLU A 104 -7.52 -17.80 9.02
CA GLU A 104 -8.96 -17.92 9.28
C GLU A 104 -9.24 -18.88 10.45
N GLY A 105 -10.06 -18.44 11.41
CA GLY A 105 -10.43 -19.21 12.60
C GLY A 105 -9.49 -19.05 13.81
N GLN A 106 -8.43 -18.25 13.71
CA GLN A 106 -7.52 -17.99 14.83
C GLN A 106 -7.73 -16.59 15.44
N ALA A 107 -7.49 -16.47 16.76
CA ALA A 107 -7.53 -15.17 17.44
C ALA A 107 -6.35 -14.28 17.03
N ALA A 108 -6.58 -12.97 16.90
CA ALA A 108 -5.52 -12.01 16.62
C ALA A 108 -4.45 -12.08 17.71
N LYS A 109 -3.21 -12.31 17.30
CA LYS A 109 -2.06 -12.39 18.21
C LYS A 109 -1.18 -11.17 17.98
N TRP A 110 -0.79 -10.52 19.06
CA TRP A 110 0.37 -9.63 19.05
C TRP A 110 1.60 -10.51 18.82
N LEU A 111 2.03 -10.63 17.57
CA LEU A 111 3.20 -11.44 17.20
C LEU A 111 4.48 -10.80 17.78
N SER A 112 5.56 -11.57 17.95
CA SER A 112 6.84 -11.03 18.42
C SER A 112 7.34 -9.90 17.51
N ASP A 113 8.18 -9.01 18.04
CA ASP A 113 8.76 -7.89 17.28
C ASP A 113 9.42 -8.38 15.98
N ASP A 114 10.14 -9.49 16.03
CA ASP A 114 10.75 -10.14 14.85
C ASP A 114 9.72 -10.48 13.76
N THR A 115 8.53 -10.94 14.15
CA THR A 115 7.47 -11.30 13.20
C THR A 115 6.81 -10.05 12.59
N ARG A 116 6.75 -8.93 13.33
CA ARG A 116 6.27 -7.65 12.81
C ARG A 116 7.26 -6.99 11.86
N HIS A 117 8.54 -7.26 12.06
CA HIS A 117 9.61 -6.78 11.18
C HIS A 117 9.84 -7.66 9.95
N MET A 118 9.16 -8.80 9.80
CA MET A 118 9.26 -9.64 8.59
C MET A 118 8.91 -8.87 7.30
N LEU A 119 8.13 -7.79 7.39
CA LEU A 119 7.87 -6.90 6.24
C LEU A 119 9.13 -6.16 5.76
N ALA A 120 10.11 -5.93 6.64
CA ALA A 120 11.40 -5.37 6.26
C ALA A 120 12.31 -6.36 5.53
N GLU A 121 11.97 -7.66 5.59
CA GLU A 121 12.67 -8.77 4.93
C GLU A 121 12.02 -9.18 3.59
N LEU A 122 11.00 -8.44 3.13
CA LEU A 122 10.45 -8.64 1.79
C LEU A 122 11.54 -8.43 0.73
N ASP A 123 11.45 -9.19 -0.36
CA ASP A 123 12.39 -9.15 -1.49
C ASP A 123 11.61 -9.19 -2.81
N PRO A 124 11.55 -8.09 -3.58
CA PRO A 124 12.36 -6.88 -3.42
C PRO A 124 12.01 -6.05 -2.17
N LYS A 125 13.03 -5.38 -1.62
CA LYS A 125 12.90 -4.62 -0.38
C LYS A 125 11.99 -3.39 -0.57
N PRO A 126 10.98 -3.18 0.31
CA PRO A 126 10.19 -1.95 0.31
C PRO A 126 10.99 -0.79 0.90
N ASP A 127 10.61 0.44 0.56
CA ASP A 127 11.29 1.64 1.09
C ASP A 127 10.80 1.97 2.51
N GLN A 128 9.54 1.63 2.80
CA GLN A 128 8.87 1.99 4.04
C GLN A 128 7.96 0.86 4.53
N VAL A 129 7.78 0.79 5.84
CA VAL A 129 6.80 -0.08 6.49
C VAL A 129 5.93 0.77 7.40
N THR A 130 4.61 0.61 7.31
CA THR A 130 3.66 1.31 8.17
C THR A 130 3.63 0.65 9.54
N VAL A 131 3.84 1.41 10.61
CA VAL A 131 3.82 0.88 11.98
C VAL A 131 2.63 1.46 12.75
N THR A 132 1.80 0.59 13.31
CA THR A 132 0.74 1.00 14.25
C THR A 132 1.34 1.03 15.67
N VAL A 133 1.20 2.16 16.36
CA VAL A 133 1.83 2.40 17.68
C VAL A 133 0.82 2.50 18.83
N ASN A 134 -0.46 2.31 18.56
CA ASN A 134 -1.55 2.38 19.53
C ASN A 134 -2.47 1.14 19.41
N THR A 135 -3.37 1.00 20.38
CA THR A 135 -4.37 -0.09 20.50
C THR A 135 -5.78 0.47 20.47
#